data_AF-A0A959YZ72-F1
#
_entry.id   AF-A0A959YZ72-F1
#
_cell.length_a   1.000
_cell.length_b   1.000
_cell.length_c   1.000
_cell.angle_alpha   90.00
_cell.angle_beta   90.00
_cell.angle_gamma   90.00
#
_symmetry.space_group_name_H-M   'P 1'
#
loop_
_entity.id
_entity.type
_entity.pdbx_description
1 polymer ?
#
loop_
_entity_poly.entity_id
_entity_poly.type
_entity_poly.pdbx_seq_one_letter_code
_entity_poly.pdbx_strand_id
1 'polypeptide(L)' 'TLLDQQGIAVRTGHHCTQPLMERFGVTGTTRASFACFNTMEEVDAMVAATKKAVKMLR' A
#
# COMPACT_ATOMS: atom_id res chain seq x y z
N THR A 1 3.47 -7.00 -6.91
CA THR A 1 4.13 -5.70 -6.61
C THR A 1 5.40 -5.97 -5.80
N LEU A 2 6.30 -4.99 -5.58
CA LEU A 2 7.46 -5.20 -4.68
C LEU A 2 7.03 -5.62 -3.26
N LEU A 3 5.89 -5.12 -2.78
CA LEU A 3 5.29 -5.50 -1.49
C LEU A 3 4.76 -6.94 -1.48
N ASP A 4 4.11 -7.37 -2.55
CA ASP A 4 3.58 -8.74 -2.72
C ASP A 4 4.71 -9.79 -2.71
N GLN A 5 5.86 -9.48 -3.31
CA GLN A 5 7.08 -10.31 -3.21
C GLN A 5 7.67 -10.39 -1.80
N GLN A 6 7.24 -9.52 -0.87
CA GLN A 6 7.58 -9.57 0.55
C GLN A 6 6.44 -10.16 1.40
N GLY A 7 5.41 -10.75 0.76
CA GLY A 7 4.24 -11.32 1.42
C GLY A 7 3.21 -10.30 1.89
N ILE A 8 3.31 -9.04 1.46
CA ILE A 8 2.43 -7.95 1.89
C ILE A 8 1.37 -7.67 0.83
N ALA A 9 0.14 -8.12 1.10
CA ALA A 9 -1.00 -7.88 0.22
C ALA A 9 -1.55 -6.45 0.38
N VAL A 10 -1.55 -5.70 -0.71
CA VAL A 10 -2.12 -4.34 -0.79
C VAL A 10 -2.93 -4.18 -2.07
N ARG A 11 -3.83 -3.19 -2.11
CA ARG A 11 -4.53 -2.81 -3.35
C ARG A 11 -3.90 -1.56 -3.93
N THR A 12 -3.75 -1.51 -5.24
CA THR A 12 -3.30 -0.31 -5.98
C THR A 12 -4.37 0.16 -6.95
N GLY A 13 -4.31 1.43 -7.34
CA GLY A 13 -5.16 2.04 -8.36
C GLY A 13 -6.15 3.06 -7.79
N HIS A 14 -7.26 3.26 -8.50
CA HIS A 14 -8.28 4.26 -8.15
C HIS A 14 -9.26 3.81 -7.05
N HIS A 15 -9.22 2.55 -6.62
CA HIS A 15 -10.08 2.00 -5.56
C HIS A 15 -11.59 2.21 -5.77
N CYS A 16 -12.03 2.27 -7.03
CA CYS A 16 -13.39 2.64 -7.42
C CYS A 16 -13.84 4.04 -6.93
N THR A 17 -12.89 4.94 -6.67
CA THR A 17 -13.12 6.32 -6.20
C THR A 17 -12.44 7.35 -7.09
N GLN A 18 -12.57 7.20 -8.42
CA GLN A 18 -11.90 8.06 -9.41
C GLN A 18 -12.12 9.58 -9.18
N PRO A 19 -13.33 10.09 -8.85
CA PRO A 19 -13.50 11.52 -8.56
C PRO A 19 -12.67 12.02 -7.36
N LEU A 20 -12.38 11.16 -6.39
CA LEU A 20 -11.53 11.50 -5.25
C LEU A 20 -10.07 11.63 -5.68
N MET A 21 -9.62 10.74 -6.56
CA MET A 21 -8.27 10.76 -7.12
C MET A 21 -8.04 12.04 -7.95
N GLU A 22 -9.03 12.41 -8.76
CA GLU A 22 -9.04 13.68 -9.52
C GLU A 22 -8.96 14.90 -8.60
N ARG A 23 -9.73 14.92 -7.50
CA ARG A 23 -9.67 15.99 -6.50
C ARG A 23 -8.29 16.14 -5.86
N PHE A 24 -7.56 15.04 -5.65
CA PHE A 24 -6.21 15.07 -5.08
C PHE A 24 -5.09 15.17 -6.13
N GLY A 25 -5.42 15.20 -7.42
CA GLY A 25 -4.45 15.30 -8.50
C GLY A 25 -3.52 14.08 -8.64
N VAL A 26 -3.98 12.89 -8.21
CA VAL A 26 -3.21 11.64 -8.31
C VAL A 26 -3.94 10.64 -9.23
N THR A 27 -3.21 9.77 -9.91
CA THR A 27 -3.80 8.74 -10.79
C THR A 27 -4.30 7.51 -10.02
N GLY A 28 -3.83 7.34 -8.79
CA GLY A 28 -4.20 6.25 -7.90
C GLY A 28 -3.28 6.19 -6.69
N THR A 29 -3.64 5.33 -5.74
CA THR A 29 -2.87 5.16 -4.51
C THR A 29 -2.58 3.68 -4.25
N THR A 30 -1.66 3.41 -3.33
CA THR A 30 -1.50 2.10 -2.70
C THR A 30 -2.21 2.14 -1.36
N ARG A 31 -3.10 1.19 -1.09
CA ARG A 31 -3.89 1.12 0.13
C ARG A 31 -3.65 -0.21 0.85
N ALA A 32 -3.16 -0.12 2.08
CA ALA A 32 -3.24 -1.18 3.07
C ALA A 32 -4.53 -0.99 3.90
N SER A 33 -5.22 -2.07 4.20
CA SER A 33 -6.49 -2.04 4.95
C SER A 33 -6.41 -3.07 6.07
N PHE A 34 -6.69 -2.65 7.30
CA PHE A 34 -6.61 -3.48 8.49
C PHE A 34 -7.99 -3.94 8.95
N ALA A 35 -8.05 -5.13 9.50
CA ALA A 35 -9.22 -5.76 10.10
C ALA A 35 -8.90 -6.19 11.55
N CYS A 36 -9.89 -6.74 12.25
CA CYS A 36 -9.76 -7.14 13.65
C CYS A 36 -8.72 -8.25 13.92
N PHE A 37 -8.33 -8.99 12.89
CA PHE A 37 -7.37 -10.09 12.99
C PHE A 37 -5.95 -9.68 12.60
N ASN A 38 -5.72 -8.41 12.21
CA ASN A 38 -4.36 -7.96 11.94
C ASN A 38 -3.59 -7.68 13.23
N THR A 39 -2.27 -7.79 13.16
CA THR A 39 -1.39 -7.58 14.31
C THR A 39 -0.41 -6.42 14.11
N MET A 40 0.20 -5.95 15.20
CA MET A 40 1.21 -4.90 15.13
C MET A 40 2.47 -5.36 14.38
N GLU A 41 2.82 -6.65 14.50
CA GLU A 41 3.93 -7.25 13.77
C GLU A 41 3.72 -7.21 12.25
N GLU A 42 2.48 -7.40 11.78
CA GLU A 42 2.13 -7.27 10.36
C GLU A 42 2.27 -5.82 9.87
N VAL A 43 1.91 -4.85 10.71
CA VAL A 43 2.12 -3.41 10.42
C VAL A 43 3.62 -3.13 10.27
N ASP A 44 4.44 -3.62 11.19
CA ASP A 44 5.89 -3.44 11.14
C ASP A 44 6.51 -4.08 9.90
N ALA A 45 6.07 -5.29 9.54
CA ALA A 45 6.49 -5.97 8.32
C ALA A 45 6.12 -5.16 7.06
N MET A 46 4.90 -4.63 6.99
CA MET A 46 4.45 -3.76 5.90
C MET A 46 5.30 -2.49 5.80
N VAL A 47 5.62 -1.83 6.93
CA VAL A 47 6.44 -0.62 6.95
C VAL A 47 7.88 -0.91 6.49
N ALA A 48 8.48 -2.01 6.94
CA ALA A 48 9.81 -2.42 6.52
C ALA A 48 9.86 -2.71 5.01
N ALA A 49 8.87 -3.46 4.49
CA ALA A 49 8.75 -3.76 3.06
C ALA A 49 8.56 -2.49 2.22
N THR A 50 7.77 -1.52 2.70
CA THR A 50 7.55 -0.25 2.02
C THR A 50 8.84 0.58 1.95
N LYS A 51 9.58 0.68 3.06
CA LYS A 51 10.88 1.37 3.09
C LYS A 51 11.88 0.73 2.13
N LYS A 52 11.92 -0.60 2.05
CA LYS A 52 12.74 -1.34 1.10
C LYS A 52 12.36 -1.02 -0.35
N ALA A 53 11.07 -1.05 -0.68
CA ALA A 53 10.58 -0.72 -2.01
C ALA A 53 10.96 0.70 -2.44
N VAL A 54 10.82 1.69 -1.54
CA VAL A 54 11.23 3.09 -1.80
C VAL A 54 12.73 3.20 -2.09
N LYS A 55 13.58 2.47 -1.34
CA LYS A 55 15.03 2.44 -1.58
C LYS A 55 15.43 1.79 -2.91
N MET A 56 14.61 0.92 -3.46
CA MET A 56 14.87 0.25 -4.75
C MET A 56 14.42 1.07 -5.96
N LEU A 57 13.44 1.96 -5.76
CA LEU A 57 12.80 2.75 -6.83
C LEU A 57 13.28 4.21 -6.90
N ARG A 58 14.04 4.66 -5.90
CA ARG A 58 14.74 5.94 -5.87
C ARG A 58 16.21 5.72 -6.13
#